data_AF-A0A1Q3PLL6-F1
#
_entry.id   AF-A0A1Q3PLL6-F1
#
_cell.length_a   1.000
_cell.length_b   1.000
_cell.length_c   1.000
_cell.angle_alpha   90.00
_cell.angle_beta   90.00
_cell.angle_gamma   90.00
#
_symmetry.space_group_name_H-M   'P 1'
#
loop_
_entity.id
_entity.type
_entity.pdbx_description
1 polymer ?
#
loop_
_entity_poly.entity_id
_entity_poly.type
_entity_poly.pdbx_seq_one_letter_code
_entity_poly.pdbx_strand_id
1 'polypeptide(L)'
;MKKLCIWAATTAFAALTFSCSATLQRRYDRMHGTSSASSTERSSRDPDYDRDNQAVDPTYRKDYDRVVDNSGAAGTGSTSVGGNADYNQRLLNQYADMDKLAEVVLYELDNLENRYNTLLNEYKNAKSSSRQVMAMELDKISDDRVMLYKAYTSIYRNGKSDWINVKRDVENTLREYRKKN
;
A
#
# COMPACT_ATOMS: atom_id res chain seq x y z
N MET A 1 31.33 -17.72 50.13
CA MET A 1 30.33 -18.54 49.42
C MET A 1 28.98 -18.38 50.11
N LYS A 2 27.99 -17.75 49.48
CA LYS A 2 26.59 -17.79 49.92
C LYS A 2 25.72 -17.95 48.68
N LYS A 3 25.25 -19.18 48.46
CA LYS A 3 24.20 -19.53 47.49
C LYS A 3 22.87 -19.39 48.22
N LEU A 4 21.91 -18.70 47.63
CA LEU A 4 20.50 -18.80 48.02
C LEU A 4 19.66 -18.68 46.75
N CYS A 5 19.25 -19.85 46.26
CA CYS A 5 18.19 -20.02 45.28
C CYS A 5 16.86 -19.73 45.98
N ILE A 6 15.99 -18.92 45.38
CA ILE A 6 14.56 -18.92 45.70
C ILE A 6 13.80 -19.13 44.39
N TRP A 7 13.08 -20.24 44.39
CA TRP A 7 12.21 -20.73 43.34
C TRP A 7 10.93 -19.87 43.23
N ALA A 8 10.47 -19.75 41.98
CA ALA A 8 9.09 -19.72 41.50
C ALA A 8 7.97 -19.19 42.43
N ALA A 9 7.30 -18.13 41.96
CA ALA A 9 5.89 -17.89 42.22
C ALA A 9 5.17 -17.61 40.89
N THR A 10 4.59 -18.65 40.32
CA THR A 10 3.54 -18.58 39.30
C THR A 10 2.19 -18.32 39.98
N THR A 11 1.44 -17.29 39.57
CA THR A 11 0.08 -17.39 38.95
C THR A 11 -0.70 -16.06 38.99
N ALA A 12 -1.37 -15.82 37.85
CA ALA A 12 -2.64 -15.12 37.64
C ALA A 12 -2.72 -13.57 37.71
N PHE A 13 -2.84 -12.95 36.54
CA PHE A 13 -4.08 -12.23 36.20
C PHE A 13 -4.40 -12.44 34.71
N ALA A 14 -5.47 -13.21 34.49
CA ALA A 14 -6.12 -13.35 33.20
C ALA A 14 -7.02 -12.13 32.93
N ALA A 15 -7.35 -11.94 31.66
CA ALA A 15 -8.43 -11.12 31.12
C ALA A 15 -8.18 -9.60 30.99
N LEU A 16 -7.38 -9.23 29.99
CA LEU A 16 -7.69 -8.08 29.14
C LEU A 16 -7.78 -8.54 27.68
N THR A 17 -8.69 -9.49 27.43
CA THR A 17 -9.21 -9.73 26.08
C THR A 17 -10.19 -8.61 25.75
N PHE A 18 -9.67 -7.41 25.46
CA PHE A 18 -10.47 -6.43 24.73
C PHE A 18 -10.60 -6.93 23.30
N SER A 19 -11.77 -7.51 23.02
CA SER A 19 -12.21 -7.94 21.70
C SER A 19 -12.24 -6.72 20.76
N CYS A 20 -11.13 -6.48 20.05
CA CYS A 20 -10.99 -5.41 19.08
C CYS A 20 -11.84 -5.63 17.81
N SER A 21 -12.42 -6.81 17.59
CA SER A 21 -13.15 -7.07 16.35
C SER A 21 -14.49 -6.33 16.30
N ALA A 22 -15.22 -6.24 17.42
CA ALA A 22 -16.54 -5.60 17.44
C ALA A 22 -16.48 -4.09 17.22
N THR A 23 -15.40 -3.42 17.66
CA THR A 23 -15.21 -1.98 17.45
C THR A 23 -14.70 -1.66 16.05
N LEU A 24 -13.96 -2.58 15.42
CA LEU A 24 -13.48 -2.45 14.05
C LEU A 24 -14.61 -2.73 13.03
N GLN A 25 -15.45 -3.73 13.29
CA GLN A 25 -16.65 -4.03 12.50
C GLN A 25 -17.63 -2.85 12.51
N ARG A 26 -17.89 -2.24 13.69
CA ARG A 26 -18.74 -1.04 13.79
C ARG A 26 -18.20 0.16 13.01
N ARG A 27 -16.87 0.30 12.82
CA ARG A 27 -16.31 1.36 11.97
C ARG A 27 -16.40 1.01 10.49
N TYR A 28 -16.21 -0.26 10.15
CA TYR A 28 -16.38 -0.75 8.79
C TYR A 28 -17.83 -0.59 8.31
N ASP A 29 -18.82 -1.03 9.09
CA ASP A 29 -20.25 -0.91 8.74
C ASP A 29 -20.74 0.55 8.68
N ARG A 30 -20.10 1.45 9.45
CA ARG A 30 -20.41 2.89 9.44
C ARG A 30 -19.80 3.62 8.23
N MET A 31 -18.71 3.11 7.66
CA MET A 31 -18.11 3.67 6.43
C MET A 31 -18.63 3.00 5.17
N HIS A 32 -19.00 1.72 5.23
CA HIS A 32 -19.42 0.90 4.10
C HIS A 32 -20.81 0.34 4.36
N GLY A 33 -21.81 1.22 4.42
CA GLY A 33 -23.19 0.88 4.72
C GLY A 33 -23.69 -0.32 3.90
N THR A 34 -23.80 -1.48 4.53
CA THR A 34 -24.40 -2.68 3.93
C THR A 34 -25.91 -2.57 4.03
N SER A 35 -26.50 -1.91 3.03
CA SER A 35 -27.95 -1.84 2.89
C SER A 35 -28.46 -3.14 2.25
N SER A 36 -28.57 -4.19 3.06
CA SER A 36 -29.33 -5.39 2.70
C SER A 36 -30.76 -5.23 3.20
N ALA A 37 -31.58 -4.49 2.46
CA ALA A 37 -33.03 -4.47 2.66
C ALA A 37 -33.71 -4.86 1.35
N SER A 38 -34.03 -6.14 1.25
CA SER A 38 -34.97 -6.70 0.29
C SER A 38 -36.41 -6.31 0.67
N SER A 39 -37.18 -5.75 -0.26
CA SER A 39 -38.39 -6.36 -0.86
C SER A 39 -39.42 -5.32 -1.33
N THR A 40 -39.61 -5.32 -2.65
CA THR A 40 -40.89 -5.33 -3.41
C THR A 40 -41.85 -4.13 -3.39
N GLU A 41 -42.11 -3.61 -4.60
CA GLU A 41 -43.42 -3.29 -5.23
C GLU A 41 -43.55 -1.91 -5.93
N ARG A 42 -43.60 -2.00 -7.28
CA ARG A 42 -44.60 -1.42 -8.21
C ARG A 42 -44.91 0.11 -8.23
N SER A 43 -44.69 0.66 -9.43
CA SER A 43 -45.68 1.41 -10.26
C SER A 43 -45.65 2.95 -10.28
N SER A 44 -45.34 3.45 -11.49
CA SER A 44 -45.96 4.59 -12.21
C SER A 44 -45.62 6.05 -11.89
N ARG A 45 -45.27 6.74 -12.99
CA ARG A 45 -45.54 8.16 -13.37
C ARG A 45 -44.59 9.29 -12.93
N ASP A 46 -44.08 9.93 -14.00
CA ASP A 46 -43.61 11.30 -14.22
C ASP A 46 -42.41 11.90 -13.44
N PRO A 47 -41.48 12.59 -14.14
CA PRO A 47 -40.44 13.40 -13.51
C PRO A 47 -40.89 14.86 -13.46
N ASP A 48 -41.57 15.26 -12.39
CA ASP A 48 -41.80 16.67 -12.12
C ASP A 48 -40.66 17.26 -11.29
N TYR A 49 -40.17 18.38 -11.81
CA TYR A 49 -39.27 19.33 -11.18
C TYR A 49 -39.85 19.77 -9.83
N ASP A 50 -39.24 19.38 -8.72
CA ASP A 50 -39.02 20.28 -7.59
C ASP A 50 -38.16 19.59 -6.53
N ARG A 51 -36.92 20.05 -6.39
CA ARG A 51 -36.15 19.78 -5.17
C ARG A 51 -35.66 21.10 -4.60
N ASP A 52 -36.54 21.63 -3.77
CA ASP A 52 -36.25 22.66 -2.81
C ASP A 52 -35.02 22.31 -1.95
N ASN A 53 -34.06 23.25 -1.99
CA ASN A 53 -33.23 23.71 -0.89
C ASN A 53 -33.02 22.77 0.31
N GLN A 54 -31.91 22.03 0.29
CA GLN A 54 -31.22 21.66 1.53
C GLN A 54 -29.79 22.18 1.46
N ALA A 55 -29.52 23.15 2.34
CA ALA A 55 -28.27 23.88 2.50
C ALA A 55 -27.03 22.97 2.47
N VAL A 56 -26.28 23.02 1.38
CA VAL A 56 -24.88 22.62 1.35
C VAL A 56 -24.14 23.74 0.63
N ASP A 57 -23.26 24.39 1.39
CA ASP A 57 -22.38 25.48 1.00
C ASP A 57 -21.94 25.41 -0.48
N PRO A 58 -22.39 26.35 -1.35
CA PRO A 58 -22.03 26.35 -2.77
C PRO A 58 -20.56 26.71 -3.00
N THR A 59 -19.83 27.15 -1.96
CA THR A 59 -18.43 27.54 -2.07
C THR A 59 -17.53 26.34 -2.35
N TYR A 60 -17.79 25.19 -1.71
CA TYR A 60 -16.91 24.02 -1.86
C TYR A 60 -17.01 23.33 -3.23
N ARG A 61 -18.11 23.53 -3.96
CA ARG A 61 -18.35 22.89 -5.26
C ARG A 61 -17.90 23.73 -6.45
N LYS A 62 -17.60 25.02 -6.23
CA LYS A 62 -17.37 25.99 -7.32
C LYS A 62 -15.90 26.16 -7.72
N ASP A 63 -14.97 25.67 -6.91
CA ASP A 63 -13.54 25.92 -7.13
C ASP A 63 -12.86 24.86 -8.02
N TYR A 64 -13.51 23.74 -8.31
CA TYR A 64 -12.97 22.74 -9.25
C TYR A 64 -13.11 23.15 -10.72
N ASP A 65 -14.13 23.95 -11.07
CA ASP A 65 -14.31 24.49 -12.44
C ASP A 65 -13.55 25.81 -12.66
N ARG A 66 -13.16 26.50 -11.58
CA ARG A 66 -12.65 27.88 -11.67
C ARG A 66 -11.14 27.99 -11.89
N VAL A 67 -10.38 26.91 -11.74
CA VAL A 67 -8.92 26.89 -11.97
C VAL A 67 -8.58 26.95 -13.47
N VAL A 68 -9.56 26.78 -14.37
CA VAL A 68 -9.32 26.83 -15.82
C VAL A 68 -9.33 28.26 -16.39
N ASP A 69 -9.94 29.24 -15.72
CA ASP A 69 -10.36 30.48 -16.40
C ASP A 69 -9.77 31.80 -15.85
N ASN A 70 -8.73 31.74 -15.00
CA ASN A 70 -8.13 32.98 -14.48
C ASN A 70 -6.61 33.03 -14.59
N SER A 71 -6.12 33.03 -15.83
CA SER A 71 -4.89 33.77 -16.19
C SER A 71 -5.23 34.70 -17.35
N GLY A 72 -5.63 35.93 -17.01
CA GLY A 72 -6.04 36.93 -18.00
C GLY A 72 -4.89 37.39 -18.88
N ALA A 73 -5.10 37.40 -20.20
CA ALA A 73 -5.11 38.62 -21.03
C ALA A 73 -5.14 38.24 -22.52
N ALA A 74 -6.16 38.75 -23.22
CA ALA A 74 -6.21 39.07 -24.64
C ALA A 74 -5.64 38.05 -25.66
N GLY A 75 -6.54 37.45 -26.45
CA GLY A 75 -6.20 36.95 -27.78
C GLY A 75 -6.86 35.65 -28.16
N THR A 76 -7.84 35.76 -29.05
CA THR A 76 -8.35 34.75 -29.99
C THR A 76 -7.50 33.48 -30.12
N GLY A 77 -7.99 32.37 -29.60
CA GLY A 77 -7.40 31.06 -29.81
C GLY A 77 -8.24 29.98 -29.18
N SER A 78 -9.06 29.29 -29.96
CA SER A 78 -9.68 28.01 -29.59
C SER A 78 -8.55 26.99 -29.36
N THR A 79 -7.95 26.98 -28.18
CA THR A 79 -7.02 25.92 -27.77
C THR A 79 -7.82 24.65 -27.55
N SER A 80 -7.52 23.66 -28.38
CA SER A 80 -8.14 22.35 -28.36
C SER A 80 -8.05 21.72 -26.97
N VAL A 81 -9.18 21.16 -26.52
CA VAL A 81 -9.34 20.32 -25.32
C VAL A 81 -8.54 19.00 -25.41
N GLY A 82 -7.62 18.86 -26.37
CA GLY A 82 -6.87 17.62 -26.66
C GLY A 82 -5.54 17.47 -25.91
N GLY A 83 -4.98 18.53 -25.31
CA GLY A 83 -3.63 18.46 -24.72
C GLY A 83 -3.54 17.75 -23.37
N ASN A 84 -4.63 17.70 -22.60
CA ASN A 84 -4.61 17.23 -21.22
C ASN A 84 -4.97 15.73 -21.08
N ALA A 85 -5.76 15.21 -22.01
CA ALA A 85 -6.16 13.79 -22.03
C ALA A 85 -4.95 12.87 -22.28
N ASP A 86 -4.08 13.23 -23.23
CA ASP A 86 -2.88 12.44 -23.55
C ASP A 86 -1.87 12.43 -22.40
N TYR A 87 -1.71 13.56 -21.72
CA TYR A 87 -0.85 13.66 -20.53
C TYR A 87 -1.37 12.78 -19.40
N ASN A 88 -2.67 12.86 -19.10
CA ASN A 88 -3.30 12.04 -18.07
C ASN A 88 -3.22 10.55 -18.41
N GLN A 89 -3.42 10.17 -19.66
CA GLN A 89 -3.29 8.78 -20.09
C GLN A 89 -1.85 8.26 -19.93
N ARG A 90 -0.84 9.07 -20.27
CA ARG A 90 0.57 8.72 -20.04
C ARG A 90 0.88 8.54 -18.56
N LEU A 91 0.35 9.40 -17.70
CA LEU A 91 0.54 9.31 -16.26
C LEU A 91 -0.13 8.05 -15.69
N LEU A 92 -1.34 7.71 -16.14
CA LEU A 92 -2.01 6.46 -15.74
C LEU A 92 -1.21 5.23 -16.17
N ASN A 93 -0.70 5.23 -17.41
CA ASN A 93 0.15 4.14 -17.90
C ASN A 93 1.44 4.03 -17.08
N GLN A 94 2.05 5.15 -16.69
CA GLN A 94 3.23 5.18 -15.84
C GLN A 94 2.95 4.57 -14.46
N TYR A 95 1.83 4.91 -13.82
CA TYR A 95 1.43 4.28 -12.56
C TYR A 95 1.17 2.78 -12.71
N ALA A 96 0.51 2.35 -13.79
CA ALA A 96 0.30 0.94 -14.06
C ALA A 96 1.63 0.17 -14.23
N ASP A 97 2.63 0.78 -14.86
CA ASP A 97 3.96 0.19 -14.99
C ASP A 97 4.73 0.18 -13.67
N MET A 98 4.57 1.22 -12.85
CA MET A 98 5.11 1.29 -11.50
C MET A 98 4.55 0.16 -10.63
N ASP A 99 3.24 -0.05 -10.68
CA ASP A 99 2.55 -1.08 -9.90
C ASP A 99 3.02 -2.49 -10.30
N LYS A 100 3.11 -2.78 -11.60
CA LYS A 100 3.63 -4.07 -12.08
C LYS A 100 5.05 -4.35 -11.58
N LEU A 101 5.93 -3.35 -11.63
CA LEU A 101 7.31 -3.53 -11.15
C LEU A 101 7.34 -3.69 -9.62
N ALA A 102 6.50 -2.93 -8.92
CA ALA A 102 6.38 -3.01 -7.47
C ALA A 102 5.86 -4.38 -7.01
N GLU A 103 4.88 -4.94 -7.70
CA GLU A 103 4.38 -6.30 -7.45
C GLU A 103 5.49 -7.35 -7.56
N VAL A 104 6.34 -7.25 -8.60
CA VAL A 104 7.48 -8.14 -8.75
C VAL A 104 8.46 -7.99 -7.58
N VAL A 105 8.77 -6.76 -7.15
CA VAL A 105 9.64 -6.53 -5.99
C VAL A 105 9.03 -7.10 -4.70
N LEU A 106 7.72 -6.93 -4.50
CA LEU A 106 7.01 -7.49 -3.35
C LEU A 106 7.01 -9.02 -3.35
N TYR A 107 6.82 -9.64 -4.51
CA TYR A 107 6.92 -11.08 -4.67
C TYR A 107 8.29 -11.63 -4.24
N GLU A 108 9.37 -10.96 -4.66
CA GLU A 108 10.72 -11.38 -4.26
C GLU A 108 10.99 -11.14 -2.77
N LEU A 109 10.43 -10.08 -2.19
CA LEU A 109 10.49 -9.83 -0.74
C LEU A 109 9.79 -10.91 0.07
N ASP A 110 8.60 -11.35 -0.37
CA ASP A 110 7.86 -12.44 0.28
C ASP A 110 8.64 -13.76 0.23
N ASN A 111 9.23 -14.08 -0.93
CA ASN A 111 10.12 -15.23 -1.07
C ASN A 111 11.30 -15.18 -0.10
N LEU A 112 11.94 -14.02 0.06
CA LEU A 112 13.03 -13.85 1.02
C LEU A 112 12.57 -14.02 2.46
N GLU A 113 11.38 -13.53 2.80
CA GLU A 113 10.81 -13.69 4.13
C GLU A 113 10.52 -15.15 4.46
N ASN A 114 9.95 -15.89 3.52
CA ASN A 114 9.71 -17.33 3.66
C ASN A 114 11.02 -18.11 3.85
N ARG A 115 12.06 -17.80 3.05
CA ARG A 115 13.41 -18.39 3.21
C ARG A 115 14.04 -18.03 4.55
N TYR A 116 13.96 -16.76 4.96
CA TYR A 116 14.47 -16.30 6.25
C TYR A 116 13.84 -17.05 7.41
N ASN A 117 12.50 -17.18 7.42
CA ASN A 117 11.77 -17.86 8.48
C ASN A 117 12.13 -19.36 8.56
N THR A 118 12.30 -20.00 7.40
CA THR A 118 12.73 -21.40 7.30
C THR A 118 14.15 -21.57 7.88
N LEU A 119 15.09 -20.76 7.39
CA LEU A 119 16.49 -20.81 7.79
C LEU A 119 16.69 -20.46 9.28
N LEU A 120 15.88 -19.53 9.80
CA LEU A 120 15.90 -19.18 11.21
C LEU A 120 15.44 -20.35 12.10
N ASN A 121 14.42 -21.09 11.66
CA ASN A 121 13.96 -22.28 12.36
C ASN A 121 15.00 -23.40 12.31
N GLU A 122 15.68 -23.58 11.19
CA GLU A 122 16.80 -24.52 11.08
C GLU A 122 17.98 -24.13 11.96
N TYR A 123 18.37 -22.86 11.96
CA TYR A 123 19.45 -22.31 12.79
C TYR A 123 19.23 -22.58 14.28
N LYS A 124 18.01 -22.39 14.78
CA LYS A 124 17.65 -22.65 16.18
C LYS A 124 17.87 -24.10 16.58
N ASN A 125 17.66 -25.04 15.66
CA ASN A 125 17.73 -26.48 15.90
C ASN A 125 19.07 -27.11 15.50
N ALA A 126 19.96 -26.35 14.88
CA ALA A 126 21.19 -26.83 14.29
C ALA A 126 22.33 -27.10 15.29
N LYS A 127 23.30 -27.93 14.86
CA LYS A 127 24.57 -28.18 15.57
C LYS A 127 25.55 -27.01 15.33
N SER A 128 26.55 -26.86 16.20
CA SER A 128 27.45 -25.68 16.21
C SER A 128 28.15 -25.40 14.87
N SER A 129 28.59 -26.45 14.15
CA SER A 129 29.29 -26.30 12.87
C SER A 129 28.41 -25.76 11.74
N SER A 130 27.14 -26.15 11.68
CA SER A 130 26.22 -25.67 10.65
C SER A 130 25.58 -24.32 10.98
N ARG A 131 25.51 -23.96 12.27
CA ARG A 131 25.02 -22.64 12.70
C ARG A 131 25.80 -21.48 12.10
N GLN A 132 27.13 -21.59 11.96
CA GLN A 132 27.92 -20.49 11.43
C GLN A 132 27.58 -20.18 9.97
N VAL A 133 27.41 -21.22 9.15
CA VAL A 133 27.00 -21.07 7.74
C VAL A 133 25.59 -20.46 7.66
N MET A 134 24.64 -21.00 8.44
CA MET A 134 23.27 -20.47 8.49
C MET A 134 23.22 -19.01 9.00
N ALA A 135 24.08 -18.61 9.93
CA ALA A 135 24.15 -17.22 10.38
C ALA A 135 24.59 -16.28 9.25
N MET A 136 25.57 -16.69 8.45
CA MET A 136 26.01 -15.91 7.29
C MET A 136 24.93 -15.82 6.21
N GLU A 137 24.17 -16.89 6.00
CA GLU A 137 23.04 -16.88 5.05
C GLU A 137 21.88 -16.01 5.54
N LEU A 138 21.58 -16.01 6.85
CA LEU A 138 20.58 -15.12 7.44
C LEU A 138 20.97 -13.64 7.28
N ASP A 139 22.25 -13.32 7.44
CA ASP A 139 22.78 -11.97 7.26
C ASP A 139 22.65 -11.52 5.79
N LYS A 140 23.04 -12.39 4.84
CA LYS A 140 22.84 -12.14 3.40
C LYS A 140 21.37 -11.90 3.05
N ILE A 141 20.45 -12.71 3.57
CA ILE A 141 19.01 -12.52 3.32
C ILE A 141 18.54 -11.19 3.91
N SER A 142 19.04 -10.79 5.08
CA SER A 142 18.72 -9.48 5.67
C SER A 142 19.15 -8.32 4.76
N ASP A 143 20.37 -8.37 4.23
CA ASP A 143 20.88 -7.36 3.30
C ASP A 143 20.06 -7.31 2.00
N ASP A 144 19.75 -8.47 1.42
CA ASP A 144 18.94 -8.57 0.21
C ASP A 144 17.51 -8.00 0.44
N ARG A 145 16.91 -8.23 1.62
CA ARG A 145 15.60 -7.64 1.98
C ARG A 145 15.65 -6.12 2.06
N VAL A 146 16.69 -5.56 2.69
CA VAL A 146 16.86 -4.11 2.78
C VAL A 146 17.04 -3.49 1.39
N MET A 147 17.83 -4.13 0.53
CA MET A 147 18.04 -3.70 -0.84
C MET A 147 16.72 -3.66 -1.64
N LEU A 148 15.95 -4.75 -1.62
CA LEU A 148 14.66 -4.82 -2.31
C LEU A 148 13.61 -3.86 -1.72
N TYR A 149 13.61 -3.64 -0.41
CA TYR A 149 12.72 -2.66 0.23
C TYR A 149 13.04 -1.22 -0.20
N LYS A 150 14.33 -0.87 -0.31
CA LYS A 150 14.75 0.42 -0.86
C LYS A 150 14.33 0.57 -2.32
N ALA A 151 14.44 -0.49 -3.13
CA ALA A 151 13.96 -0.48 -4.51
C ALA A 151 12.45 -0.24 -4.58
N TYR A 152 11.65 -0.98 -3.80
CA TYR A 152 10.19 -0.81 -3.70
C TYR A 152 9.80 0.63 -3.33
N THR A 153 10.40 1.18 -2.28
CA THR A 153 10.08 2.55 -1.84
C THR A 153 10.51 3.60 -2.87
N SER A 154 11.61 3.38 -3.60
CA SER A 154 12.07 4.28 -4.66
C SER A 154 11.07 4.38 -5.81
N ILE A 155 10.36 3.30 -6.15
CA ILE A 155 9.31 3.29 -7.19
C ILE A 155 8.31 4.41 -6.93
N TYR A 156 7.68 4.45 -5.76
CA TYR A 156 6.63 5.44 -5.49
C TYR A 156 7.18 6.80 -5.05
N ARG A 157 8.35 6.83 -4.42
CA ARG A 157 8.97 8.09 -3.98
C ARG A 157 9.48 8.93 -5.14
N ASN A 158 10.14 8.29 -6.11
CA ASN A 158 10.87 8.96 -7.18
C ASN A 158 10.27 8.68 -8.58
N GLY A 159 9.49 7.61 -8.73
CA GLY A 159 8.98 7.17 -10.02
C GLY A 159 8.00 8.13 -10.67
N LYS A 160 7.30 8.99 -9.92
CA LYS A 160 6.45 10.05 -10.51
C LYS A 160 7.26 11.05 -11.33
N SER A 161 8.42 11.46 -10.82
CA SER A 161 9.27 12.49 -11.44
C SER A 161 10.27 11.92 -12.45
N ASP A 162 10.76 10.69 -12.21
CA ASP A 162 11.85 10.11 -13.00
C ASP A 162 11.69 8.59 -13.17
N TRP A 163 10.59 8.18 -13.82
CA TRP A 163 10.25 6.77 -13.94
C TRP A 163 11.33 5.96 -14.68
N ILE A 164 11.93 6.53 -15.73
CA ILE A 164 12.84 5.79 -16.62
C ILE A 164 14.10 5.35 -15.84
N ASN A 165 14.69 6.25 -15.05
CA ASN A 165 15.87 5.91 -14.26
C ASN A 165 15.51 4.98 -13.10
N VAL A 166 14.42 5.26 -12.39
CA VAL A 166 13.95 4.41 -11.27
C VAL A 166 13.66 2.99 -11.75
N LYS A 167 12.96 2.84 -12.88
CA LYS A 167 12.66 1.54 -13.48
C LYS A 167 13.94 0.76 -13.76
N ARG A 168 14.91 1.38 -14.45
CA ARG A 168 16.19 0.74 -14.78
C ARG A 168 16.95 0.30 -13.51
N ASP A 169 17.01 1.17 -12.51
CA ASP A 169 17.76 0.89 -11.28
C ASP A 169 17.10 -0.23 -10.47
N VAL A 170 15.77 -0.26 -10.39
CA VAL A 170 15.01 -1.35 -9.77
C VAL A 170 15.16 -2.66 -10.53
N GLU A 171 15.06 -2.64 -11.87
CA GLU A 171 15.28 -3.83 -12.70
C GLU A 171 16.69 -4.40 -12.57
N ASN A 172 17.71 -3.53 -12.47
CA ASN A 172 19.08 -3.93 -12.19
C ASN A 172 19.21 -4.55 -10.80
N THR A 173 18.59 -3.95 -9.79
CA THR A 173 18.55 -4.48 -8.42
C THR A 173 17.93 -5.88 -8.38
N LEU A 174 16.80 -6.08 -9.07
CA LEU A 174 16.15 -7.38 -9.21
C LEU A 174 17.03 -8.40 -9.95
N ARG A 175 17.72 -7.98 -11.02
CA ARG A 175 18.64 -8.84 -11.77
C ARG A 175 19.83 -9.26 -10.92
N GLU A 176 20.42 -8.35 -10.16
CA GLU A 176 21.52 -8.65 -9.26
C GLU A 176 21.08 -9.60 -8.15
N TYR A 177 19.91 -9.35 -7.56
CA TYR A 177 19.29 -10.24 -6.58
C TYR A 177 19.12 -11.67 -7.13
N ARG A 178 18.55 -11.82 -8.33
CA ARG A 178 18.31 -13.11 -8.99
C ARG A 178 19.59 -13.82 -9.44
N LYS A 179 20.69 -13.09 -9.68
CA LYS A 179 21.98 -13.71 -10.03
C LYS A 179 22.67 -14.31 -8.80
N LYS A 180 22.42 -13.75 -7.61
CA LYS A 180 23.02 -14.16 -6.34
C LYS A 180 22.29 -15.32 -5.66
N ASN A 181 21.09 -15.67 -6.11
CA ASN A 181 20.16 -16.64 -5.52
C ASN A 181 19.81 -17.72 -6.53
#